data_AF-A0A7C7P848-F1
#
_entry.id   AF-A0A7C7P848-F1
#
_cell.length_a   1.000
_cell.length_b   1.000
_cell.length_c   1.000
_cell.angle_alpha   90.00
_cell.angle_beta   90.00
_cell.angle_gamma   90.00
#
_symmetry.space_group_name_H-M   'P 1'
#
loop_
_entity.id
_entity.type
_entity.pdbx_description
1 polymer ?
#
loop_
_entity_poly.entity_id
_entity_poly.type
_entity_poly.pdbx_seq_one_letter_code
_entity_poly.pdbx_strand_id
1 'polypeptide(L)'
;MSTLRFHAVKESLQHKPVFIEEKQRRSELFASHVFNEAKMRQYLTKDAFNSVVDAIQLGKKIDRVVADHISTGMKEWAISKGATHYTHWFQPLTGATAEKHDAFFETVSGGMSIEKFEGSQLVQQEPDASSFPNGGIRNTFEARGYTAWDPTSPAFIYGTTLCIPTVFVAYTGEALDYKTPLLRALQAVDSAAVAVCKYFDKNVKKVNASLGWEQE
;
A
#
# COMPACT_ATOMS: atom_id res chain seq x y z
N MET A 1 -25.39 -3.75 37.28
CA MET A 1 -24.02 -3.44 36.80
C MET A 1 -22.89 -4.21 37.53
N SER A 2 -23.09 -4.78 38.73
CA SER A 2 -22.01 -5.46 39.48
C SER A 2 -21.64 -6.89 39.02
N THR A 3 -22.44 -7.53 38.15
CA THR A 3 -22.23 -8.93 37.73
C THR A 3 -21.43 -9.11 36.45
N LEU A 4 -21.33 -8.08 35.60
CA LEU A 4 -20.62 -8.12 34.30
C LEU A 4 -19.17 -8.59 34.44
N ARG A 5 -18.46 -8.12 35.48
CA ARG A 5 -17.09 -8.55 35.79
C ARG A 5 -17.00 -10.07 36.00
N PHE A 6 -17.95 -10.64 36.74
CA PHE A 6 -17.96 -12.07 37.04
C PHE A 6 -18.34 -12.91 35.81
N HIS A 7 -19.21 -12.40 34.94
CA HIS A 7 -19.50 -13.02 33.65
C HIS A 7 -18.26 -13.05 32.73
N ALA A 8 -17.53 -11.94 32.61
CA ALA A 8 -16.32 -11.87 31.80
C ALA A 8 -15.23 -12.85 32.29
N VAL A 9 -15.04 -12.99 33.61
CA VAL A 9 -14.11 -13.99 34.18
C VAL A 9 -14.56 -15.40 33.83
N LYS A 10 -15.86 -15.71 33.94
CA LYS A 10 -16.39 -17.04 33.60
C LYS A 10 -16.22 -17.37 32.12
N GLU A 11 -16.41 -16.38 31.24
CA GLU A 11 -16.23 -16.52 29.79
C GLU A 11 -14.75 -16.72 29.43
N SER A 12 -13.84 -15.97 30.06
CA SER A 12 -12.39 -16.12 29.86
C SER A 12 -11.90 -17.53 30.18
N LEU A 13 -12.44 -18.17 31.22
CA LEU A 13 -12.10 -19.55 31.57
C LEU A 13 -12.55 -20.60 30.54
N GLN A 14 -13.47 -20.25 29.64
CA GLN A 14 -13.93 -21.13 28.57
C GLN A 14 -13.07 -21.02 27.30
N HIS A 15 -12.20 -20.01 27.22
CA HIS A 15 -11.39 -19.77 26.04
C HIS A 15 -10.35 -20.88 25.86
N LYS A 16 -10.38 -21.56 24.72
CA LYS A 16 -9.37 -22.56 24.35
C LYS A 16 -8.31 -21.89 23.49
N PRO A 17 -7.01 -22.13 23.74
CA PRO A 17 -5.96 -21.65 22.86
C PRO A 17 -6.17 -22.14 21.42
N VAL A 18 -5.95 -21.26 20.44
CA VAL A 18 -5.91 -21.63 19.04
C VAL A 18 -4.56 -22.27 18.77
N PHE A 19 -4.53 -23.56 18.45
CA PHE A 19 -3.32 -24.27 18.07
C PHE A 19 -3.10 -24.14 16.57
N ILE A 20 -1.92 -23.64 16.17
CA ILE A 20 -1.53 -23.49 14.78
C ILE A 20 -0.49 -24.57 14.46
N GLU A 21 -0.79 -25.43 13.50
CA GLU A 21 0.13 -26.48 13.04
C GLU A 21 0.87 -25.99 11.79
N GLU A 22 2.19 -25.83 11.90
CA GLU A 22 3.02 -25.26 10.84
C GLU A 22 3.83 -26.33 10.12
N LYS A 23 3.31 -26.82 8.98
CA LYS A 23 3.89 -27.93 8.20
C LYS A 23 4.89 -27.49 7.13
N GLN A 24 4.83 -26.24 6.69
CA GLN A 24 5.58 -25.74 5.55
C GLN A 24 6.90 -25.09 5.97
N ARG A 25 7.85 -24.99 5.03
CA ARG A 25 9.10 -24.28 5.29
C ARG A 25 8.84 -22.78 5.38
N ARG A 26 9.48 -22.11 6.33
CA ARG A 26 9.34 -20.65 6.52
C ARG A 26 9.68 -19.86 5.26
N SER A 27 10.64 -20.33 4.48
CA SER A 27 11.02 -19.74 3.19
C SER A 27 9.92 -19.80 2.12
N GLU A 28 9.02 -20.79 2.18
CA GLU A 28 7.89 -20.92 1.25
C GLU A 28 6.74 -19.97 1.63
N LEU A 29 6.57 -19.72 2.93
CA LEU A 29 5.55 -18.83 3.47
C LEU A 29 5.96 -17.35 3.38
N PHE A 30 7.24 -17.05 3.55
CA PHE A 30 7.76 -15.70 3.56
C PHE A 30 7.44 -14.96 2.25
N ALA A 31 6.88 -13.75 2.37
CA ALA A 31 6.45 -12.91 1.25
C ALA A 31 5.45 -13.57 0.27
N SER A 32 4.78 -14.66 0.67
CA SER A 32 3.83 -15.40 -0.18
C SER A 32 2.61 -14.58 -0.63
N HIS A 33 2.27 -13.54 0.13
CA HIS A 33 1.17 -12.59 -0.10
C HIS A 33 1.68 -11.18 -0.43
N VAL A 34 2.91 -11.05 -0.91
CA VAL A 34 3.51 -9.76 -1.29
C VAL A 34 3.85 -9.79 -2.78
N PHE A 35 3.48 -8.73 -3.52
CA PHE A 35 3.80 -8.54 -4.93
C PHE A 35 5.24 -8.08 -5.10
N ASN A 36 6.17 -8.94 -4.70
CA ASN A 36 7.60 -8.69 -4.71
C ASN A 36 8.23 -8.84 -6.11
N GLU A 37 9.53 -8.62 -6.23
CA GLU A 37 10.25 -8.71 -7.52
C GLU A 37 10.04 -10.03 -8.25
N ALA A 38 10.06 -11.16 -7.53
CA ALA A 38 9.85 -12.47 -8.13
C ALA A 38 8.44 -12.60 -8.73
N LYS A 39 7.42 -12.05 -8.06
CA LYS A 39 6.04 -11.99 -8.58
C LYS A 39 5.90 -11.01 -9.72
N MET A 40 6.51 -9.83 -9.62
CA MET A 40 6.52 -8.88 -10.72
C MET A 40 7.13 -9.49 -11.99
N ARG A 41 8.22 -10.26 -11.89
CA ARG A 41 8.81 -10.98 -13.04
C ARG A 41 7.92 -12.06 -13.64
N GLN A 42 7.02 -12.65 -12.85
CA GLN A 42 6.09 -13.69 -13.28
C GLN A 42 4.83 -13.12 -13.95
N TYR A 43 4.33 -11.99 -13.46
CA TYR A 43 3.02 -11.45 -13.85
C TYR A 43 3.10 -10.17 -14.72
N LEU A 44 4.26 -9.49 -14.76
CA LEU A 44 4.44 -8.28 -15.57
C LEU A 44 5.21 -8.57 -16.85
N THR A 45 4.95 -7.77 -17.87
CA THR A 45 5.82 -7.71 -19.04
C THR A 45 7.19 -7.17 -18.64
N LYS A 46 8.23 -7.46 -19.45
CA LYS A 46 9.59 -6.96 -19.19
C LYS A 46 9.64 -5.44 -19.06
N ASP A 47 8.89 -4.74 -19.90
CA ASP A 47 8.87 -3.27 -19.90
C ASP A 47 8.14 -2.71 -18.66
N ALA A 48 7.02 -3.32 -18.27
CA ALA A 48 6.32 -2.96 -17.05
C ALA A 48 7.18 -3.21 -15.80
N PHE A 49 7.85 -4.35 -15.72
CA PHE A 49 8.79 -4.66 -14.65
C PHE A 49 9.90 -3.62 -14.55
N ASN A 50 10.58 -3.32 -15.67
CA ASN A 50 11.66 -2.34 -15.70
C ASN A 50 11.18 -0.94 -15.29
N SER A 51 9.96 -0.55 -15.71
CA SER A 51 9.36 0.73 -15.32
C SER A 51 9.13 0.82 -13.80
N VAL A 52 8.64 -0.25 -13.16
CA VAL A 52 8.50 -0.28 -11.70
C VAL A 52 9.86 -0.21 -11.00
N VAL A 53 10.86 -0.96 -11.47
CA VAL A 53 12.22 -0.91 -10.91
C VAL A 53 12.83 0.49 -11.05
N ASP A 54 12.68 1.12 -12.20
CA ASP A 54 13.12 2.50 -12.44
C ASP A 54 12.39 3.50 -11.54
N ALA A 55 11.09 3.31 -11.30
CA ALA A 55 10.33 4.14 -10.37
C ALA A 55 10.86 4.00 -8.93
N ILE A 56 11.16 2.78 -8.48
CA ILE A 56 11.68 2.49 -7.14
C ILE A 56 13.11 3.04 -6.97
N GLN A 57 13.99 2.83 -7.95
CA GLN A 57 15.41 3.14 -7.82
C GLN A 57 15.73 4.60 -8.15
N LEU A 58 15.08 5.13 -9.19
CA LEU A 58 15.41 6.43 -9.79
C LEU A 58 14.32 7.49 -9.56
N GLY A 59 13.17 7.12 -8.99
CA GLY A 59 12.04 8.05 -8.81
C GLY A 59 11.38 8.47 -10.12
N LYS A 60 11.53 7.68 -11.20
CA LYS A 60 10.88 7.97 -12.48
C LYS A 60 9.36 7.82 -12.36
N LYS A 61 8.63 8.62 -13.13
CA LYS A 61 7.18 8.49 -13.26
C LYS A 61 6.84 7.26 -14.09
N ILE A 62 5.81 6.53 -13.67
CA ILE A 62 5.24 5.42 -14.43
C ILE A 62 4.25 6.01 -15.44
N ASP A 63 4.44 5.71 -16.73
CA ASP A 63 3.53 6.13 -17.79
C ASP A 63 2.17 5.41 -17.64
N ARG A 64 1.09 6.09 -18.03
CA ARG A 64 -0.28 5.57 -17.94
C ARG A 64 -0.46 4.25 -18.69
N VAL A 65 0.12 4.12 -19.87
CA VAL A 65 0.03 2.87 -20.67
C VAL A 65 0.71 1.72 -19.93
N VAL A 66 1.86 1.99 -19.32
CA VAL A 66 2.59 0.99 -18.54
C VAL A 66 1.84 0.65 -17.25
N ALA A 67 1.18 1.64 -16.64
CA ALA A 67 0.35 1.43 -15.47
C ALA A 67 -0.82 0.46 -15.72
N ASP A 68 -1.46 0.51 -16.90
CA ASP A 68 -2.53 -0.44 -17.26
C ASP A 68 -2.01 -1.89 -17.37
N HIS A 69 -0.77 -2.06 -17.84
CA HIS A 69 -0.12 -3.38 -17.83
C HIS A 69 0.24 -3.85 -16.42
N ILE A 70 0.70 -2.92 -15.56
CA ILE A 70 1.01 -3.23 -14.16
C ILE A 70 -0.26 -3.60 -13.40
N SER A 71 -1.34 -2.84 -13.55
CA SER A 71 -2.61 -3.09 -12.89
C SER A 71 -3.18 -4.44 -13.30
N THR A 72 -3.13 -4.78 -14.59
CA THR A 72 -3.57 -6.08 -15.09
C THR A 72 -2.79 -7.22 -14.44
N GLY A 73 -1.46 -7.18 -14.46
CA GLY A 73 -0.64 -8.23 -13.86
C GLY A 73 -0.79 -8.33 -12.33
N MET A 74 -0.92 -7.20 -11.65
CA MET A 74 -1.15 -7.14 -10.20
C MET A 74 -2.52 -7.72 -9.82
N LYS A 75 -3.57 -7.43 -10.61
CA LYS A 75 -4.92 -7.98 -10.45
C LYS A 75 -4.92 -9.50 -10.64
N GLU A 76 -4.33 -10.00 -11.72
CA GLU A 76 -4.26 -11.45 -11.98
C GLU A 76 -3.52 -12.19 -10.87
N TRP A 77 -2.42 -11.62 -10.36
CA TRP A 77 -1.74 -12.15 -9.19
C TRP A 77 -2.65 -12.16 -7.96
N ALA A 78 -3.35 -11.05 -7.68
CA ALA A 78 -4.21 -10.93 -6.52
C ALA A 78 -5.39 -11.92 -6.56
N ILE A 79 -6.05 -12.05 -7.71
CA ILE A 79 -7.13 -13.01 -7.93
C ILE A 79 -6.61 -14.46 -7.80
N SER A 80 -5.40 -14.76 -8.28
CA SER A 80 -4.78 -16.09 -8.09
C SER A 80 -4.55 -16.46 -6.62
N LYS A 81 -4.60 -15.47 -5.73
CA LYS A 81 -4.51 -15.61 -4.27
C LYS A 81 -5.86 -15.50 -3.56
N GLY A 82 -6.95 -15.40 -4.30
CA GLY A 82 -8.31 -15.30 -3.76
C GLY A 82 -8.72 -13.89 -3.35
N ALA A 83 -8.00 -12.85 -3.78
CA ALA A 83 -8.45 -11.48 -3.54
C ALA A 83 -9.67 -11.16 -4.41
N THR A 84 -10.66 -10.52 -3.79
CA THR A 84 -11.91 -10.08 -4.43
C THR A 84 -12.03 -8.56 -4.49
N HIS A 85 -11.28 -7.88 -3.62
CA HIS A 85 -11.26 -6.43 -3.50
C HIS A 85 -9.83 -5.90 -3.63
N TYR A 86 -9.72 -4.60 -3.87
CA TYR A 86 -8.49 -3.84 -3.70
C TYR A 86 -8.76 -2.60 -2.85
N THR A 87 -7.69 -2.05 -2.27
CA THR A 87 -7.75 -0.81 -1.50
C THR A 87 -6.45 -0.04 -1.62
N HIS A 88 -6.57 1.29 -1.64
CA HIS A 88 -5.45 2.19 -1.42
C HIS A 88 -5.19 2.27 0.09
N TRP A 89 -4.06 1.73 0.50
CA TRP A 89 -3.68 1.55 1.89
C TRP A 89 -2.74 2.68 2.32
N PHE A 90 -3.22 3.57 3.18
CA PHE A 90 -2.45 4.73 3.64
C PHE A 90 -2.75 5.10 5.10
N GLN A 91 -1.83 5.85 5.70
CA GLN A 91 -1.93 6.31 7.09
C GLN A 91 -2.14 7.83 7.13
N PRO A 92 -3.40 8.30 7.18
CA PRO A 92 -3.72 9.71 7.33
C PRO A 92 -3.27 10.25 8.70
N LEU A 93 -3.24 11.58 8.83
CA LEU A 93 -2.86 12.28 10.07
C LEU A 93 -3.78 12.00 11.28
N THR A 94 -4.91 11.31 11.08
CA THR A 94 -5.82 10.89 12.15
C THR A 94 -5.28 9.72 13.00
N GLY A 95 -4.18 9.10 12.60
CA GLY A 95 -3.47 8.08 13.40
C GLY A 95 -3.97 6.64 13.23
N ALA A 96 -5.05 6.42 12.47
CA ALA A 96 -5.52 5.10 12.09
C ALA A 96 -5.35 4.89 10.58
N THR A 97 -5.11 3.64 10.17
CA THR A 97 -5.03 3.28 8.75
C THR A 97 -6.38 3.52 8.07
N ALA A 98 -6.35 4.16 6.90
CA ALA A 98 -7.51 4.32 6.05
C ALA A 98 -7.49 3.27 4.94
N GLU A 99 -8.64 2.62 4.76
CA GLU A 99 -8.88 1.66 3.71
C GLU A 99 -10.29 1.88 3.16
N LYS A 100 -10.41 2.00 1.85
CA LYS A 100 -11.68 1.89 1.13
C LYS A 100 -11.61 0.67 0.23
N HIS A 101 -12.48 -0.30 0.44
CA HIS A 101 -12.45 -1.56 -0.30
C HIS A 101 -13.35 -1.44 -1.53
N ASP A 102 -12.74 -1.46 -2.71
CA ASP A 102 -13.42 -1.48 -3.99
C ASP A 102 -13.31 -2.90 -4.58
N ALA A 103 -14.40 -3.45 -5.11
CA ALA A 103 -14.39 -4.78 -5.71
C ALA A 103 -13.71 -4.75 -7.09
N PHE A 104 -13.06 -5.83 -7.48
CA PHE A 104 -12.64 -6.00 -8.89
C PHE A 104 -13.83 -6.19 -9.83
N PHE A 105 -14.98 -6.61 -9.29
CA PHE A 105 -16.18 -6.94 -10.06
C PHE A 105 -16.84 -5.71 -10.68
N GLU A 106 -17.07 -5.75 -11.98
CA GLU A 106 -17.84 -4.75 -12.73
C GLU A 106 -18.85 -5.44 -13.66
N THR A 107 -20.07 -4.89 -13.75
CA THR A 107 -21.10 -5.36 -14.69
C THR A 107 -20.92 -4.72 -16.06
N VAL A 108 -20.97 -5.53 -17.11
CA VAL A 108 -20.86 -5.09 -18.51
C VAL A 108 -22.22 -5.18 -19.20
N SER A 109 -22.40 -4.43 -20.27
CA SER A 109 -23.60 -4.50 -21.11
C SER A 109 -23.89 -5.95 -21.56
N GLY A 110 -25.17 -6.30 -21.61
CA GLY A 110 -25.61 -7.66 -21.96
C GLY A 110 -25.67 -8.64 -20.78
N GLY A 111 -25.60 -8.17 -19.53
CA GLY A 111 -25.75 -9.01 -18.33
C GLY A 111 -24.51 -9.85 -18.01
N MET A 112 -23.38 -9.53 -18.62
CA MET A 112 -22.08 -10.14 -18.31
C MET A 112 -21.40 -9.37 -17.17
N SER A 113 -20.42 -10.00 -16.54
CA SER A 113 -19.61 -9.39 -15.49
C SER A 113 -18.15 -9.77 -15.68
N ILE A 114 -17.25 -8.87 -15.31
CA ILE A 114 -15.81 -9.05 -15.45
C ILE A 114 -15.08 -8.54 -14.20
N GLU A 115 -13.89 -9.07 -13.96
CA GLU A 115 -12.95 -8.53 -12.98
C GLU A 115 -12.00 -7.53 -13.66
N LYS A 116 -12.06 -6.28 -13.20
CA LYS A 116 -11.33 -5.15 -13.78
C LYS A 116 -10.53 -4.41 -12.72
N PHE A 117 -9.33 -3.99 -13.10
CA PHE A 117 -8.48 -3.10 -12.33
C PHE A 117 -7.62 -2.29 -13.29
N GLU A 118 -7.94 -1.01 -13.43
CA GLU A 118 -7.30 -0.12 -14.41
C GLU A 118 -6.03 0.54 -13.85
N GLY A 119 -5.12 0.94 -14.73
CA GLY A 119 -3.92 1.69 -14.36
C GLY A 119 -4.25 3.07 -13.79
N SER A 120 -5.38 3.65 -14.20
CA SER A 120 -5.96 4.86 -13.60
C SER A 120 -6.20 4.66 -12.09
N GLN A 121 -6.86 3.57 -11.72
CA GLN A 121 -7.14 3.19 -10.34
C GLN A 121 -5.88 2.82 -9.56
N LEU A 122 -4.83 2.33 -10.22
CA LEU A 122 -3.55 2.03 -9.59
C LEU A 122 -2.75 3.29 -9.26
N VAL A 123 -2.51 4.15 -10.25
CA VAL A 123 -1.53 5.25 -10.12
C VAL A 123 -2.07 6.40 -9.28
N GLN A 124 -3.34 6.78 -9.49
CA GLN A 124 -3.95 7.89 -8.78
C GLN A 124 -5.46 7.67 -8.62
N GLN A 125 -5.92 7.52 -7.38
CA GLN A 125 -7.35 7.48 -7.09
C GLN A 125 -7.79 8.79 -6.42
N GLU A 126 -9.02 9.21 -6.71
CA GLU A 126 -9.74 10.17 -5.87
C GLU A 126 -10.48 9.36 -4.79
N PRO A 127 -9.89 9.14 -3.60
CA PRO A 127 -10.66 8.62 -2.48
C PRO A 127 -11.80 9.59 -2.17
N ASP A 128 -12.96 9.05 -1.80
CA ASP A 128 -14.02 9.85 -1.20
C ASP A 128 -13.53 10.33 0.18
N ALA A 129 -12.83 11.46 0.16
CA ALA A 129 -12.16 12.04 1.32
C ALA A 129 -13.09 12.93 2.15
N SER A 130 -14.38 12.97 1.82
CA SER A 130 -15.38 13.82 2.50
C SER A 130 -15.53 13.48 3.99
N SER A 131 -15.19 12.26 4.39
CA SER A 131 -15.23 11.80 5.78
C SER A 131 -14.00 12.17 6.60
N PHE A 132 -12.92 12.69 6.01
CA PHE A 132 -11.73 13.07 6.77
C PHE A 132 -11.89 14.45 7.44
N PRO A 133 -11.35 14.64 8.66
CA PRO A 133 -11.47 15.91 9.37
C PRO A 133 -10.90 17.07 8.55
N ASN A 134 -11.74 18.04 8.21
CA ASN A 134 -11.37 19.24 7.46
C ASN A 134 -11.30 20.51 8.33
N GLY A 135 -11.47 20.36 9.65
CA GLY A 135 -11.46 21.45 10.62
C GLY A 135 -12.60 22.46 10.48
N GLY A 136 -13.63 22.19 9.67
CA GLY A 136 -14.75 23.11 9.43
C GLY A 136 -14.40 24.34 8.57
N ILE A 137 -13.20 24.40 8.00
CA ILE A 137 -12.68 25.57 7.28
C ILE A 137 -12.84 25.44 5.74
N ARG A 138 -13.23 24.26 5.22
CA ARG A 138 -13.31 23.97 3.78
C ARG A 138 -14.70 23.48 3.37
N ASN A 139 -15.14 23.88 2.17
CA ASN A 139 -16.33 23.29 1.53
C ASN A 139 -16.08 21.80 1.24
N THR A 140 -17.12 20.96 1.34
CA THR A 140 -17.01 19.50 1.13
C THR A 140 -16.45 19.10 -0.23
N PHE A 141 -16.63 19.94 -1.27
CA PHE A 141 -16.02 19.74 -2.59
C PHE A 141 -14.49 19.95 -2.61
N GLU A 142 -13.97 20.83 -1.75
CA GLU A 142 -12.53 21.14 -1.63
C GLU A 142 -11.83 20.25 -0.60
N ALA A 143 -12.59 19.42 0.12
CA ALA A 143 -12.06 18.37 0.99
C ALA A 143 -11.57 17.13 0.22
N ARG A 144 -11.52 17.20 -1.12
CA ARG A 144 -10.95 16.15 -1.99
C ARG A 144 -9.45 16.03 -1.75
N GLY A 145 -9.01 14.81 -1.49
CA GLY A 145 -7.61 14.42 -1.54
C GLY A 145 -7.39 13.40 -2.64
N TYR A 146 -6.13 13.21 -3.00
CA TYR A 146 -5.68 12.24 -3.99
C TYR A 146 -4.80 11.21 -3.32
N THR A 147 -5.02 9.94 -3.62
CA THR A 147 -4.03 8.92 -3.35
C THR A 147 -3.13 8.76 -4.56
N ALA A 148 -1.84 8.52 -4.33
CA ALA A 148 -0.92 8.10 -5.37
C ALA A 148 -0.15 6.86 -4.91
N TRP A 149 -0.03 5.87 -5.80
CA TRP A 149 0.70 4.65 -5.47
C TRP A 149 2.18 4.93 -5.22
N ASP A 150 2.70 4.40 -4.11
CA ASP A 150 4.12 4.40 -3.79
C ASP A 150 4.73 3.03 -4.08
N PRO A 151 5.44 2.86 -5.22
CA PRO A 151 6.01 1.57 -5.60
C PRO A 151 7.20 1.15 -4.71
N THR A 152 7.73 2.05 -3.85
CA THR A 152 8.81 1.71 -2.92
C THR A 152 8.37 0.76 -1.82
N SER A 153 7.07 0.72 -1.53
CA SER A 153 6.43 -0.29 -0.70
C SER A 153 5.65 -1.27 -1.59
N PRO A 154 5.95 -2.59 -1.55
CA PRO A 154 5.28 -3.55 -2.42
C PRO A 154 3.81 -3.70 -2.02
N ALA A 155 2.92 -3.86 -3.02
CA ALA A 155 1.54 -4.24 -2.78
C ALA A 155 1.47 -5.62 -2.12
N PHE A 156 0.45 -5.85 -1.29
CA PHE A 156 0.29 -7.09 -0.54
C PHE A 156 -1.18 -7.47 -0.41
N ILE A 157 -1.44 -8.70 0.01
CA ILE A 157 -2.80 -9.18 0.25
C ILE A 157 -3.01 -9.37 1.75
N TYR A 158 -4.09 -8.79 2.25
CA TYR A 158 -4.56 -8.99 3.61
C TYR A 158 -6.00 -9.47 3.58
N GLY A 159 -6.27 -10.65 4.17
CA GLY A 159 -7.55 -11.33 3.99
C GLY A 159 -7.84 -11.60 2.52
N THR A 160 -8.91 -11.01 1.99
CA THR A 160 -9.33 -11.11 0.58
C THR A 160 -9.12 -9.81 -0.20
N THR A 161 -8.27 -8.90 0.29
CA THR A 161 -8.09 -7.56 -0.28
C THR A 161 -6.65 -7.32 -0.70
N LEU A 162 -6.46 -6.86 -1.93
CA LEU A 162 -5.19 -6.31 -2.43
C LEU A 162 -4.98 -4.91 -1.84
N CYS A 163 -3.99 -4.76 -0.97
CA CYS A 163 -3.59 -3.49 -0.38
C CYS A 163 -2.47 -2.86 -1.20
N ILE A 164 -2.71 -1.65 -1.70
CA ILE A 164 -1.80 -0.86 -2.53
C ILE A 164 -1.26 0.28 -1.66
N PRO A 165 0.01 0.24 -1.23
CA PRO A 165 0.59 1.30 -0.40
C PRO A 165 0.60 2.64 -1.12
N THR A 166 -0.05 3.64 -0.55
CA THR A 166 -0.20 4.94 -1.21
C THR A 166 0.14 6.10 -0.30
N VAL A 167 0.45 7.23 -0.93
CA VAL A 167 0.51 8.54 -0.27
C VAL A 167 -0.83 9.25 -0.42
N PHE A 168 -1.19 10.10 0.54
CA PHE A 168 -2.42 10.88 0.52
C PHE A 168 -2.12 12.38 0.60
N VAL A 169 -2.56 13.13 -0.41
CA VAL A 169 -2.31 14.57 -0.56
C VAL A 169 -3.61 15.34 -0.78
N ALA A 170 -3.68 16.56 -0.28
CA ALA A 170 -4.77 17.48 -0.55
C ALA A 170 -4.75 17.93 -2.03
N TYR A 171 -5.88 18.44 -2.52
CA TYR A 171 -5.94 19.11 -3.82
C TYR A 171 -4.92 20.27 -3.97
N THR A 172 -4.60 20.94 -2.87
CA THR A 172 -3.59 22.00 -2.76
C THR A 172 -2.15 21.49 -2.78
N GLY A 173 -1.92 20.17 -2.76
CA GLY A 173 -0.60 19.53 -2.71
C GLY A 173 -0.01 19.37 -1.30
N GLU A 174 -0.77 19.73 -0.28
CA GLU A 174 -0.40 19.51 1.13
C GLU A 174 -0.43 18.02 1.47
N ALA A 175 0.54 17.53 2.25
CA ALA A 175 0.54 16.15 2.70
C ALA A 175 -0.53 15.95 3.79
N LEU A 176 -1.40 14.95 3.60
CA LEU A 176 -2.45 14.57 4.54
C LEU A 176 -2.18 13.19 5.18
N ASP A 177 -0.96 12.68 5.03
CA ASP A 177 -0.50 11.39 5.53
C ASP A 177 0.84 11.49 6.27
N TYR A 178 1.23 10.38 6.87
CA TYR A 178 2.57 10.21 7.45
C TYR A 178 3.62 9.76 6.43
N LYS A 179 3.22 9.15 5.32
CA LYS A 179 4.16 8.60 4.32
C LYS A 179 4.87 9.69 3.52
N THR A 180 4.15 10.72 3.07
CA THR A 180 4.75 11.81 2.28
C THR A 180 5.84 12.57 3.05
N PRO A 181 5.60 13.03 4.30
CA PRO A 181 6.65 13.69 5.08
C PRO A 181 7.86 12.79 5.35
N LEU A 182 7.63 11.50 5.62
CA LEU A 182 8.70 10.52 5.83
C LEU A 182 9.58 10.35 4.58
N LEU A 183 8.96 10.19 3.40
CA LEU A 183 9.69 10.06 2.14
C LEU A 183 10.56 11.31 1.87
N ARG A 184 10.01 12.50 2.09
CA ARG A 184 10.75 13.77 1.96
C ARG A 184 11.92 13.86 2.95
N ALA A 185 11.71 13.44 4.20
CA ALA A 185 12.76 13.42 5.22
C ALA A 185 13.89 12.45 4.85
N LEU A 186 13.55 11.23 4.42
CA LEU A 186 14.53 10.23 3.97
C LEU A 186 15.35 10.74 2.78
N GLN A 187 14.72 11.41 1.82
CA GLN A 187 15.42 12.00 0.67
C GLN A 187 16.38 13.13 1.08
N ALA A 188 15.97 13.97 2.05
CA ALA A 188 16.82 15.02 2.58
C ALA A 188 18.06 14.45 3.31
N VAL A 189 17.84 13.41 4.12
CA VAL A 189 18.92 12.69 4.83
C VAL A 189 19.87 12.02 3.83
N ASP A 190 19.34 11.32 2.82
CA ASP A 190 20.13 10.70 1.75
C ASP A 190 21.03 11.73 1.05
N SER A 191 20.45 12.84 0.60
CA SER A 191 21.19 13.91 -0.10
C SER A 191 22.31 14.50 0.75
N ALA A 192 22.05 14.78 2.03
CA ALA A 192 23.04 15.30 2.96
C ALA A 192 24.14 14.27 3.27
N ALA A 193 23.77 13.01 3.52
CA ALA A 193 24.70 11.93 3.82
C ALA A 193 25.62 11.63 2.62
N VAL A 194 25.07 11.57 1.40
CA VAL A 194 25.86 11.39 0.17
C VAL A 194 26.89 12.50 0.00
N ALA A 195 26.52 13.76 0.28
CA ALA A 195 27.46 14.89 0.20
C ALA A 195 28.66 14.72 1.15
N VAL A 196 28.43 14.19 2.36
CA VAL A 196 29.48 13.88 3.33
C VAL A 196 30.29 12.66 2.90
N CYS A 197 29.64 11.57 2.48
CA CYS A 197 30.33 10.36 2.04
C CYS A 197 31.30 10.61 0.88
N LYS A 198 30.99 11.56 -0.02
CA LYS A 198 31.85 11.93 -1.15
C LYS A 198 33.21 12.52 -0.76
N TYR A 199 33.41 12.94 0.49
CA TYR A 199 34.74 13.29 0.99
C TYR A 199 35.65 12.07 1.16
N PHE A 200 35.07 10.87 1.34
CA PHE A 200 35.80 9.61 1.58
C PHE A 200 35.79 8.69 0.35
N ASP A 201 34.64 8.57 -0.31
CA ASP A 201 34.49 7.79 -1.54
C ASP A 201 33.55 8.50 -2.53
N LYS A 202 34.10 8.91 -3.67
CA LYS A 202 33.37 9.62 -4.73
C LYS A 202 32.33 8.74 -5.43
N ASN A 203 32.40 7.42 -5.28
CA ASN A 203 31.48 6.48 -5.92
C ASN A 203 30.16 6.31 -5.16
N VAL A 204 30.04 6.83 -3.94
CA VAL A 204 28.80 6.75 -3.16
C VAL A 204 27.69 7.56 -3.85
N LYS A 205 26.62 6.87 -4.27
CA LYS A 205 25.49 7.46 -5.00
C LYS A 205 24.23 7.63 -4.14
N LYS A 206 24.07 6.83 -3.09
CA LYS A 206 22.88 6.79 -2.24
C LYS A 206 23.23 6.27 -0.86
N VAL A 207 22.58 6.80 0.17
CA VAL A 207 22.62 6.33 1.55
C VAL A 207 21.19 5.98 1.97
N ASN A 208 20.97 4.75 2.41
CA ASN A 208 19.66 4.30 2.88
C ASN A 208 19.63 4.27 4.41
N ALA A 209 18.53 4.72 5.00
CA ALA A 209 18.26 4.55 6.43
C ALA A 209 17.61 3.18 6.69
N SER A 210 18.06 2.48 7.72
CA SER A 210 17.43 1.25 8.20
C SER A 210 16.73 1.52 9.53
N LEU A 211 15.50 1.02 9.67
CA LEU A 211 14.70 1.14 10.89
C LEU A 211 14.32 -0.27 11.36
N GLY A 212 14.82 -0.67 12.54
CA GLY A 212 14.37 -1.87 13.26
C GLY A 212 13.56 -1.43 14.48
N TRP A 213 12.24 -1.59 14.41
CA TRP A 213 11.35 -1.25 15.52
C TRP A 213 11.10 -2.48 16.39
N GLU A 214 10.87 -2.24 17.67
CA GLU A 214 10.41 -3.23 18.65
C GLU A 214 9.01 -2.80 19.11
N GLN A 215 8.06 -3.73 19.15
CA GLN A 215 6.67 -3.45 19.52
C GLN A 215 6.33 -4.18 20.82
N GLU A 216 5.83 -3.41 21.79
CA GLU A 216 5.32 -3.87 23.08
C GLU A 216 3.81 -4.15 23.04
#